data_AF-A0A067MM66-F1
#
_entry.id   AF-A0A067MM66-F1
#
_cell.length_a   1.000
_cell.length_b   1.000
_cell.length_c   1.000
_cell.angle_alpha   90.00
_cell.angle_beta   90.00
_cell.angle_gamma   90.00
#
_symmetry.space_group_name_H-M   'P 1'
#
loop_
_entity.id
_entity.type
_entity.pdbx_description
1 polymer ?
#
loop_
_entity_poly.entity_id
_entity_poly.type
_entity_poly.pdbx_seq_one_letter_code
_entity_poly.pdbx_strand_id
1 'polypeptide(L)'
;MLTRLHRLAAYNFLGNGQGVLRMLEFSLAMSNGNEVCKDLEYWKSVAKDFFVADKGVLRMTLWNGSLEAKPFDITEPRLPRFYFSSFCAGVTSIHLTLNGARESSHAPGEALIECTAATWTYTFANGYVITLMGPLRAHVVVVPQPPTLHGPQLHSLKFSYVEFSSSRFTKTFNIDAIEGTRSLGPISPSGSPHAPNTSGPQASPNGMQPKKNEEYHVLIDRAVLPPEPVNAFGIPQATMRCLEVSRNISLFFPTRNSSHTPDLSPVAFLF
;
A
#
# COMPACT_ATOMS: atom_id res chain seq x y z
N MET A 1 -12.86 9.65 -44.66
CA MET A 1 -13.06 10.73 -43.65
C MET A 1 -13.80 10.24 -42.40
N LEU A 2 -14.85 9.41 -42.52
CA LEU A 2 -15.63 8.87 -41.39
C LEU A 2 -14.84 7.97 -40.41
N THR A 3 -13.86 7.19 -40.88
CA THR A 3 -13.02 6.32 -40.03
C THR A 3 -12.10 7.10 -39.08
N ARG A 4 -11.79 8.36 -39.41
CA ARG A 4 -10.95 9.24 -38.57
C ARG A 4 -11.76 9.87 -37.44
N LEU A 5 -13.06 10.12 -37.65
CA LEU A 5 -13.98 10.65 -36.65
C LEU A 5 -14.34 9.62 -35.57
N HIS A 6 -14.53 8.35 -35.94
CA HIS A 6 -14.73 7.27 -34.96
C HIS A 6 -13.46 7.01 -34.11
N ARG A 7 -12.27 7.19 -34.68
CA ARG A 7 -11.00 7.12 -33.94
C ARG A 7 -10.86 8.27 -32.94
N LEU A 8 -11.37 9.46 -33.23
CA LEU A 8 -11.31 10.60 -32.32
C LEU A 8 -12.31 10.48 -31.15
N ALA A 9 -13.45 9.80 -31.35
CA ALA A 9 -14.46 9.64 -30.31
C ALA A 9 -13.98 8.78 -29.13
N ALA A 10 -13.18 7.74 -29.36
CA ALA A 10 -12.66 6.88 -28.29
C ALA A 10 -11.57 7.55 -27.43
N TYR A 11 -10.90 8.57 -27.96
CA TYR A 11 -9.78 9.25 -27.29
C TYR A 11 -10.22 10.42 -26.36
N ASN A 12 -11.49 10.79 -26.39
CA ASN A 12 -12.01 12.01 -25.73
C ASN A 12 -12.64 11.79 -24.35
N PHE A 13 -12.68 10.55 -23.83
CA PHE A 13 -13.39 10.25 -22.58
C PHE A 13 -12.50 10.02 -21.37
N LEU A 14 -11.18 9.86 -21.54
CA LEU A 14 -10.24 9.71 -20.43
C LEU A 14 -10.06 11.06 -19.71
N GLY A 15 -10.16 11.07 -18.38
CA GLY A 15 -10.13 12.30 -17.58
C GLY A 15 -11.35 12.51 -16.69
N ASN A 16 -12.39 11.67 -16.80
CA ASN A 16 -13.66 11.83 -16.08
C ASN A 16 -13.83 10.81 -14.95
N GLY A 17 -12.73 10.28 -14.41
CA GLY A 17 -12.72 9.36 -13.27
C GLY A 17 -12.33 7.92 -13.63
N GLN A 18 -12.16 7.59 -14.92
CA GLN A 18 -11.78 6.22 -15.31
C GLN A 18 -10.36 5.87 -14.88
N GLY A 19 -9.45 6.84 -14.84
CA GLY A 19 -8.11 6.65 -14.30
C GLY A 19 -8.14 6.38 -12.80
N VAL A 20 -8.93 7.14 -12.04
CA VAL A 20 -9.10 6.94 -10.59
C VAL A 20 -9.70 5.56 -10.32
N LEU A 21 -10.74 5.16 -11.07
CA LEU A 21 -11.30 3.80 -10.98
C LEU A 21 -10.25 2.73 -11.26
N ARG A 22 -9.41 2.92 -12.28
CA ARG A 22 -8.33 1.98 -12.59
C ARG A 22 -7.31 1.86 -11.45
N MET A 23 -7.03 2.95 -10.74
CA MET A 23 -6.16 2.95 -9.56
C MET A 23 -6.81 2.22 -8.36
N LEU A 24 -8.13 2.33 -8.20
CA LEU A 24 -8.87 1.57 -7.18
C LEU A 24 -8.90 0.07 -7.50
N GLU A 25 -9.07 -0.31 -8.77
CA GLU A 25 -8.94 -1.71 -9.21
C GLU A 25 -7.54 -2.26 -8.92
N PHE A 26 -6.51 -1.45 -9.13
CA PHE A 26 -5.13 -1.82 -8.80
C PHE A 26 -4.95 -2.02 -7.29
N SER A 27 -5.48 -1.11 -6.48
CA SER A 27 -5.54 -1.24 -5.01
C SER A 27 -6.20 -2.56 -4.61
N LEU A 28 -7.34 -2.92 -5.22
CA LEU A 28 -8.05 -4.17 -4.98
C LEU A 28 -7.20 -5.41 -5.34
N ALA A 29 -6.49 -5.38 -6.47
CA ALA A 29 -5.62 -6.48 -6.88
C ALA A 29 -4.49 -6.75 -5.87
N MET A 30 -4.00 -5.70 -5.20
CA MET A 30 -2.99 -5.80 -4.14
C MET A 30 -3.60 -6.08 -2.74
N SER A 31 -4.91 -5.89 -2.57
CA SER A 31 -5.61 -6.06 -1.28
C SER A 31 -5.84 -7.52 -0.91
N ASN A 32 -5.93 -8.41 -1.88
CA ASN A 32 -6.36 -9.79 -1.68
C ASN A 32 -5.20 -10.76 -1.34
N GLY A 33 -4.37 -10.55 -0.31
CA GLY A 33 -3.51 -11.63 0.23
C GLY A 33 -4.20 -12.31 1.42
N ASN A 34 -4.22 -13.63 1.61
CA ASN A 34 -3.16 -14.66 1.66
C ASN A 34 -3.82 -16.04 1.28
N GLU A 35 -3.13 -17.16 0.95
CA GLU A 35 -2.24 -17.96 1.82
C GLU A 35 -0.92 -18.39 1.13
N VAL A 36 0.23 -18.16 1.79
CA VAL A 36 1.62 -18.60 1.46
C VAL A 36 2.35 -17.87 0.29
N CYS A 37 1.98 -16.62 -0.01
CA CYS A 37 2.52 -15.82 -1.13
C CYS A 37 2.04 -16.32 -2.50
N LYS A 38 0.91 -15.78 -2.99
CA LYS A 38 0.46 -15.95 -4.37
C LYS A 38 1.64 -16.01 -5.34
N ASP A 39 1.64 -17.06 -6.17
CA ASP A 39 2.72 -17.38 -7.10
C ASP A 39 3.18 -16.14 -7.89
N LEU A 40 4.45 -16.10 -8.24
CA LEU A 40 5.04 -15.06 -9.07
C LEU A 40 4.24 -14.84 -10.36
N GLU A 41 3.62 -15.88 -10.91
CA GLU A 41 2.72 -15.79 -12.07
C GLU A 41 1.49 -14.89 -11.84
N TYR A 42 0.90 -14.90 -10.64
CA TYR A 42 -0.18 -13.96 -10.30
C TYR A 42 0.33 -12.52 -10.35
N TRP A 43 1.52 -12.26 -9.79
CA TRP A 43 2.05 -10.91 -9.78
C TRP A 43 2.50 -10.45 -11.17
N LYS A 44 2.92 -11.37 -12.04
CA LYS A 44 3.13 -11.11 -13.47
C LYS A 44 1.85 -10.70 -14.16
N SER A 45 0.72 -11.37 -13.89
CA SER A 45 -0.57 -10.96 -14.48
C SER A 45 -0.99 -9.58 -13.99
N VAL A 46 -0.85 -9.30 -12.68
CA VAL A 46 -1.14 -7.97 -12.12
C VAL A 46 -0.28 -6.89 -12.79
N ALA A 47 1.05 -7.09 -12.89
CA ALA A 47 1.93 -6.11 -13.54
C ALA A 47 1.50 -5.86 -15.00
N LYS A 48 1.26 -6.94 -15.75
CA LYS A 48 0.83 -6.87 -17.16
C LYS A 48 -0.52 -6.20 -17.32
N ASP A 49 -1.47 -6.43 -16.42
CA ASP A 49 -2.82 -5.87 -16.53
C ASP A 49 -2.83 -4.36 -16.28
N PHE A 50 -2.07 -3.91 -15.27
CA PHE A 50 -2.11 -2.51 -14.83
C PHE A 50 -1.06 -1.62 -15.45
N PHE A 51 0.09 -2.13 -15.89
CA PHE A 51 1.19 -1.31 -16.40
C PHE A 51 1.45 -1.55 -17.89
N VAL A 52 1.89 -0.50 -18.58
CA VAL A 52 2.32 -0.60 -19.98
C VAL A 52 3.55 -1.51 -20.06
N ALA A 53 3.50 -2.53 -20.92
CA ALA A 53 4.61 -3.46 -21.10
C ALA A 53 5.92 -2.72 -21.44
N ASP A 54 7.01 -3.11 -20.77
CA ASP A 54 8.38 -2.59 -20.92
C ASP A 54 8.60 -1.07 -20.66
N LYS A 55 7.52 -0.31 -20.41
CA LYS A 55 7.57 1.14 -20.22
C LYS A 55 6.94 1.63 -18.93
N GLY A 56 6.04 0.83 -18.35
CA GLY A 56 5.36 1.14 -17.10
C GLY A 56 6.34 1.21 -15.95
N VAL A 57 6.24 2.24 -15.13
CA VAL A 57 7.09 2.43 -13.95
C VAL A 57 6.24 2.80 -12.74
N LEU A 58 6.49 2.14 -11.61
CA LEU A 58 6.11 2.59 -10.29
C LEU A 58 7.35 3.19 -9.61
N ARG A 59 7.36 4.51 -9.43
CA ARG A 59 8.35 5.22 -8.62
C ARG A 59 7.85 5.32 -7.18
N MET A 60 8.64 4.82 -6.25
CA MET A 60 8.41 5.02 -4.82
C MET A 60 9.58 5.80 -4.22
N THR A 61 9.30 6.93 -3.57
CA THR A 61 10.27 7.65 -2.76
C THR A 61 9.95 7.43 -1.30
N LEU A 62 10.85 6.79 -0.57
CA LEU A 62 10.67 6.46 0.84
C LEU A 62 11.57 7.31 1.70
N TRP A 63 11.03 7.87 2.77
CA TRP A 63 11.75 8.71 3.72
C TRP A 63 12.03 7.98 5.03
N ASN A 64 13.26 8.12 5.53
CA ASN A 64 13.64 7.76 6.89
C ASN A 64 13.64 9.04 7.74
N GLY A 65 12.47 9.40 8.26
CA GLY A 65 12.25 10.69 8.93
C GLY A 65 12.67 11.86 8.02
N SER A 66 13.32 12.87 8.58
CA SER A 66 13.84 14.02 7.81
C SER A 66 15.29 13.83 7.32
N LEU A 67 15.87 12.65 7.52
CA LEU A 67 17.31 12.43 7.32
C LEU A 67 17.66 12.03 5.90
N GLU A 68 16.91 11.09 5.33
CA GLU A 68 17.24 10.46 4.05
C GLU A 68 15.98 10.16 3.25
N ALA A 69 16.01 10.48 1.96
CA ALA A 69 15.01 10.09 0.99
C ALA A 69 15.63 9.16 -0.05
N LYS A 70 15.05 7.97 -0.24
CA LYS A 70 15.49 7.01 -1.23
C LYS A 70 14.43 6.82 -2.34
N PRO A 71 14.69 7.25 -3.57
CA PRO A 71 13.83 6.97 -4.71
C PRO A 71 14.14 5.60 -5.32
N PHE A 72 13.08 4.89 -5.73
CA PHE A 72 13.15 3.59 -6.39
C PHE A 72 12.25 3.55 -7.61
N ASP A 73 12.82 3.22 -8.76
CA ASP A 73 12.08 3.01 -10.01
C ASP A 73 11.87 1.53 -10.23
N ILE A 74 10.62 1.10 -10.06
CA ILE A 74 10.19 -0.28 -10.20
C ILE A 74 9.51 -0.40 -11.55
N THR A 75 10.26 -0.88 -12.55
CA THR A 75 9.73 -1.10 -13.90
C THR A 75 8.74 -2.26 -13.91
N GLU A 76 7.84 -2.30 -14.89
CA GLU A 76 6.82 -3.35 -15.03
C GLU A 76 7.39 -4.78 -14.90
N PRO A 77 8.53 -5.15 -15.51
CA PRO A 77 9.09 -6.50 -15.36
C PRO A 77 9.59 -6.82 -13.93
N ARG A 78 9.77 -5.80 -13.09
CA ARG A 78 10.27 -5.92 -11.71
C ARG A 78 9.16 -5.87 -10.67
N LEU A 79 7.99 -5.30 -11.00
CA LEU A 79 6.82 -5.26 -10.13
C LEU A 79 6.45 -6.64 -9.55
N PRO A 80 6.49 -7.75 -10.32
CA PRO A 80 6.09 -9.04 -9.78
C PRO A 80 6.92 -9.47 -8.57
N ARG A 81 8.24 -9.31 -8.65
CA ARG A 81 9.16 -9.65 -7.55
C ARG A 81 9.02 -8.70 -6.37
N PHE A 82 8.78 -7.41 -6.63
CA PHE A 82 8.54 -6.42 -5.58
C PHE A 82 7.33 -6.80 -4.70
N TYR A 83 6.20 -7.13 -5.32
CA TYR A 83 5.02 -7.57 -4.59
C TYR A 83 5.24 -8.93 -3.93
N PHE A 84 5.72 -9.92 -4.68
CA PHE A 84 6.00 -11.25 -4.12
C PHE A 84 6.87 -11.19 -2.86
N SER A 85 7.99 -10.44 -2.91
CA SER A 85 8.90 -10.26 -1.76
C SER A 85 8.19 -9.61 -0.56
N SER A 86 7.33 -8.62 -0.82
CA SER A 86 6.58 -7.93 0.25
C SER A 86 5.60 -8.88 0.96
N PHE A 87 4.85 -9.68 0.19
CA PHE A 87 3.93 -10.67 0.77
C PHE A 87 4.66 -11.79 1.51
N CYS A 88 5.80 -12.25 1.01
CA CYS A 88 6.64 -13.22 1.73
C CYS A 88 7.32 -12.67 2.97
N ALA A 89 7.40 -11.35 3.11
CA ALA A 89 7.83 -10.71 4.35
C ALA A 89 6.71 -10.58 5.40
N GLY A 90 5.53 -11.18 5.17
CA GLY A 90 4.41 -11.22 6.12
C GLY A 90 3.34 -10.15 5.88
N VAL A 91 3.40 -9.41 4.77
CA VAL A 91 2.31 -8.54 4.32
C VAL A 91 1.12 -9.43 3.89
N THR A 92 -0.05 -9.15 4.44
CA THR A 92 -1.31 -9.83 4.09
C THR A 92 -2.14 -9.02 3.11
N SER A 93 -2.04 -7.70 3.12
CA SER A 93 -2.72 -6.86 2.13
C SER A 93 -2.00 -5.55 1.94
N ILE A 94 -2.14 -4.98 0.75
CA ILE A 94 -1.69 -3.64 0.42
C ILE A 94 -2.89 -2.85 -0.11
N HIS A 95 -3.15 -1.69 0.47
CA HIS A 95 -4.26 -0.81 0.09
C HIS A 95 -3.76 0.59 -0.23
N LEU A 96 -4.35 1.19 -1.26
CA LEU A 96 -4.20 2.59 -1.61
C LEU A 96 -5.47 3.36 -1.29
N THR A 97 -5.33 4.47 -0.56
CA THR A 97 -6.41 5.45 -0.34
C THR A 97 -6.06 6.75 -1.04
N LEU A 98 -7.02 7.31 -1.77
CA LEU A 98 -6.84 8.51 -2.57
C LEU A 98 -7.74 9.64 -2.05
N ASN A 99 -7.26 10.44 -1.10
CA ASN A 99 -8.06 11.53 -0.55
C ASN A 99 -7.95 12.79 -1.43
N GLY A 100 -9.08 13.25 -1.97
CA GLY A 100 -9.12 14.43 -2.83
C GLY A 100 -8.42 14.26 -4.17
N ALA A 101 -8.41 13.04 -4.72
CA ALA A 101 -7.83 12.78 -6.04
C ALA A 101 -8.51 13.61 -7.12
N ARG A 102 -7.71 14.17 -8.02
CA ARG A 102 -8.16 14.88 -9.21
C ARG A 102 -7.69 14.12 -10.43
N GLU A 103 -8.59 13.95 -11.39
CA GLU A 103 -8.27 13.44 -12.71
C GLU A 103 -8.42 14.57 -13.72
N SER A 104 -7.51 14.63 -14.68
CA SER A 104 -7.57 15.57 -15.80
C SER A 104 -7.13 14.89 -17.08
N SER A 105 -7.76 15.24 -18.20
CA SER A 105 -7.27 14.85 -19.53
C SER A 105 -5.97 15.58 -19.81
N HIS A 106 -4.88 14.87 -20.05
CA HIS A 106 -3.58 15.47 -20.34
C HIS A 106 -3.33 15.62 -21.84
N ALA A 107 -3.65 14.57 -22.59
CA ALA A 107 -3.55 14.49 -24.04
C ALA A 107 -4.64 13.52 -24.55
N PRO A 108 -4.92 13.46 -25.87
CA PRO A 108 -5.86 12.48 -26.39
C PRO A 108 -5.47 11.07 -25.93
N GLY A 109 -6.38 10.37 -25.24
CA GLY A 109 -6.15 9.02 -24.74
C GLY A 109 -5.19 8.93 -23.55
N GLU A 110 -4.88 10.06 -22.91
CA GLU A 110 -4.04 10.13 -21.71
C GLU A 110 -4.69 10.96 -20.60
N ALA A 111 -4.58 10.48 -19.37
CA ALA A 111 -5.10 11.16 -18.20
C ALA A 111 -4.06 11.21 -17.09
N LEU A 112 -4.10 12.30 -16.33
CA LEU A 112 -3.27 12.53 -15.17
C LEU A 112 -4.13 12.44 -13.91
N ILE A 113 -3.71 11.61 -12.97
CA ILE A 113 -4.26 11.53 -11.62
C ILE A 113 -3.29 12.24 -10.69
N GLU A 114 -3.78 13.18 -9.90
CA GLU A 114 -3.02 13.86 -8.85
C GLU A 114 -3.76 13.76 -7.52
N CYS A 115 -3.04 13.37 -6.47
CA CYS A 115 -3.58 13.28 -5.11
C CYS A 115 -2.49 13.73 -4.14
N THR A 116 -2.72 14.84 -3.42
CA THR A 116 -1.73 15.38 -2.47
C THR A 116 -1.71 14.63 -1.15
N ALA A 117 -2.78 13.89 -0.83
CA ALA A 117 -2.97 13.18 0.42
C ALA A 117 -3.33 11.70 0.17
N ALA A 118 -2.46 10.99 -0.54
CA ALA A 118 -2.60 9.55 -0.73
C ALA A 118 -1.98 8.78 0.45
N THR A 119 -2.51 7.60 0.72
CA THR A 119 -1.89 6.65 1.66
C THR A 119 -1.68 5.29 1.02
N TRP A 120 -0.54 4.69 1.35
CA TRP A 120 -0.16 3.35 0.92
C TRP A 120 0.00 2.49 2.18
N THR A 121 -0.93 1.57 2.39
CA THR A 121 -1.10 0.87 3.66
C THR A 121 -0.73 -0.60 3.50
N TYR A 122 0.15 -1.09 4.36
CA TYR A 122 0.52 -2.50 4.46
C TYR A 122 -0.09 -3.08 5.74
N THR A 123 -0.86 -4.16 5.62
CA THR A 123 -1.33 -4.94 6.76
C THR A 123 -0.48 -6.19 6.89
N PHE A 124 -0.13 -6.57 8.12
CA PHE A 124 0.74 -7.70 8.41
C PHE A 124 0.03 -8.78 9.21
N ALA A 125 0.46 -10.03 9.03
CA ALA A 125 -0.10 -11.19 9.73
C ALA A 125 0.09 -11.12 11.26
N ASN A 126 1.10 -10.41 11.74
CA ASN A 126 1.37 -10.20 13.17
C ASN A 126 0.56 -9.05 13.79
N GLY A 127 -0.45 -8.54 13.07
CA GLY A 127 -1.37 -7.52 13.58
C GLY A 127 -0.89 -6.08 13.40
N TYR A 128 0.31 -5.85 12.85
CA TYR A 128 0.76 -4.50 12.50
C TYR A 128 0.05 -3.98 11.24
N VAL A 129 -0.20 -2.68 11.22
CA VAL A 129 -0.63 -1.92 10.05
C VAL A 129 0.31 -0.73 9.90
N ILE A 130 0.90 -0.61 8.72
CA ILE A 130 1.87 0.43 8.40
C ILE A 130 1.29 1.31 7.30
N THR A 131 1.09 2.59 7.60
CA THR A 131 0.47 3.54 6.67
C THR A 131 1.51 4.55 6.23
N LEU A 132 2.02 4.39 5.00
CA LEU A 132 2.82 5.39 4.32
C LEU A 132 1.92 6.52 3.83
N MET A 133 2.35 7.77 3.93
CA MET A 133 1.55 8.93 3.55
C MET A 133 2.35 9.90 2.68
N GLY A 134 1.72 10.39 1.62
CA GLY A 134 2.28 11.46 0.81
C GLY A 134 1.58 11.65 -0.53
N PRO A 135 2.12 12.51 -1.39
CA PRO A 135 1.55 12.75 -2.70
C PRO A 135 1.69 11.53 -3.62
N LEU A 136 0.68 11.35 -4.45
CA LEU A 136 0.63 10.40 -5.55
C LEU A 136 0.32 11.10 -6.86
N ARG A 137 1.01 10.70 -7.92
CA ARG A 137 0.73 11.11 -9.29
C ARG A 137 0.75 9.90 -10.21
N ALA A 138 -0.19 9.78 -11.13
CA ALA A 138 -0.21 8.67 -12.08
C ALA A 138 -0.64 9.12 -13.47
N HIS A 139 0.06 8.59 -14.48
CA HIS A 139 -0.22 8.79 -15.89
C HIS A 139 -0.90 7.53 -16.42
N VAL A 140 -2.14 7.69 -16.88
CA VAL A 140 -2.96 6.61 -17.43
C VAL A 140 -3.05 6.80 -18.94
N VAL A 141 -2.86 5.72 -19.68
CA VAL A 141 -2.93 5.73 -21.14
C VAL A 141 -3.87 4.66 -21.65
N VAL A 142 -4.56 4.96 -22.75
CA VAL A 142 -5.37 3.99 -23.50
C VAL A 142 -4.45 3.11 -24.33
N VAL A 143 -4.46 1.79 -24.05
CA VAL A 143 -3.71 0.79 -24.81
C VAL A 143 -4.67 -0.04 -25.66
N PRO A 144 -4.53 -0.06 -27.00
CA PRO A 144 -5.33 -0.91 -27.86
C PRO A 144 -5.01 -2.39 -27.58
N GLN A 145 -6.05 -3.21 -27.42
CA GLN A 145 -5.87 -4.65 -27.34
C GLN A 145 -5.71 -5.23 -28.76
N PRO A 146 -4.98 -6.36 -28.91
CA PRO A 146 -4.87 -7.01 -30.21
C PRO A 146 -6.26 -7.33 -30.78
N PRO A 147 -6.46 -7.18 -32.10
CA PRO A 147 -7.74 -7.45 -32.73
C PRO A 147 -8.19 -8.88 -32.48
N THR A 148 -9.40 -9.06 -31.96
CA THR A 148 -10.07 -10.35 -31.99
C THR A 148 -10.69 -10.55 -33.37
N LEU A 149 -10.66 -11.78 -33.90
CA LEU A 149 -11.03 -12.11 -35.30
C LEU A 149 -12.41 -11.59 -35.74
N HIS A 150 -13.34 -11.32 -34.81
CA HIS A 150 -14.72 -10.90 -35.10
C HIS A 150 -15.30 -9.87 -34.10
N GLY A 151 -14.48 -9.18 -33.31
CA GLY A 151 -14.95 -8.29 -32.24
C GLY A 151 -14.63 -6.80 -32.46
N PRO A 152 -15.35 -5.88 -31.78
CA PRO A 152 -14.94 -4.49 -31.73
C PRO A 152 -13.54 -4.36 -31.13
N GLN A 153 -12.77 -3.36 -31.59
CA GLN A 153 -11.45 -3.04 -31.02
C GLN A 153 -11.60 -2.66 -29.55
N LEU A 154 -11.14 -3.54 -28.67
CA LEU A 154 -11.15 -3.31 -27.23
C LEU A 154 -9.95 -2.45 -26.84
N HIS A 155 -10.15 -1.61 -25.83
CA HIS A 155 -9.11 -0.77 -25.27
C HIS A 155 -8.99 -1.08 -23.78
N SER A 156 -7.78 -1.00 -23.26
CA SER A 156 -7.48 -1.16 -21.83
C SER A 156 -6.80 0.09 -21.29
N LEU A 157 -7.08 0.42 -20.03
CA LEU A 157 -6.41 1.51 -19.35
C LEU A 157 -5.22 0.96 -18.57
N LYS A 158 -4.05 1.56 -18.79
CA LYS A 158 -2.81 1.14 -18.13
C LYS A 158 -2.02 2.33 -17.64
N PHE A 159 -1.24 2.13 -16.60
CA PHE A 159 -0.30 3.11 -16.09
C PHE A 159 0.98 3.08 -16.92
N SER A 160 1.33 4.21 -17.51
CA SER A 160 2.68 4.44 -18.02
C SER A 160 3.62 4.84 -16.88
N TYR A 161 3.09 5.55 -15.88
CA TYR A 161 3.85 6.03 -14.74
C TYR A 161 2.97 6.14 -13.50
N VAL A 162 3.43 5.66 -12.36
CA VAL A 162 2.85 5.92 -11.03
C VAL A 162 3.97 6.38 -10.12
N GLU A 163 3.79 7.47 -9.41
CA GLU A 163 4.76 8.04 -8.49
C GLU A 163 4.09 8.23 -7.14
N PHE A 164 4.71 7.70 -6.10
CA PHE A 164 4.29 7.90 -4.71
C PHE A 164 5.50 8.31 -3.87
N SER A 165 5.41 9.43 -3.18
CA SER A 165 6.49 9.94 -2.33
C SER A 165 6.02 9.98 -0.88
N SER A 166 6.44 9.01 -0.07
CA SER A 166 6.05 8.92 1.33
C SER A 166 6.94 9.79 2.20
N SER A 167 6.46 10.94 2.65
CA SER A 167 7.21 11.82 3.57
C SER A 167 7.18 11.35 5.02
N ARG A 168 6.19 10.53 5.38
CA ARG A 168 6.01 10.00 6.74
C ARG A 168 5.24 8.71 6.71
N PHE A 169 5.37 7.92 7.76
CA PHE A 169 4.51 6.76 7.98
C PHE A 169 4.13 6.61 9.44
N THR A 170 3.01 5.92 9.67
CA THR A 170 2.57 5.53 11.02
C THR A 170 2.57 4.03 11.16
N LYS A 171 2.82 3.56 12.38
CA LYS A 171 2.64 2.16 12.77
C LYS A 171 1.47 2.09 13.73
N THR A 172 0.48 1.28 13.41
CA THR A 172 -0.56 0.88 14.35
C THR A 172 -0.49 -0.63 14.50
N PHE A 173 -1.02 -1.15 15.61
CA PHE A 173 -1.05 -2.59 15.85
C PHE A 173 -2.36 -2.96 16.54
N ASN A 174 -2.86 -4.16 16.26
CA ASN A 174 -4.06 -4.67 16.91
C ASN A 174 -3.74 -5.05 18.37
N ILE A 175 -4.50 -4.51 19.33
CA ILE A 175 -4.36 -4.85 20.76
C ILE A 175 -4.56 -6.35 21.03
N ASP A 176 -5.31 -7.05 20.18
CA ASP A 176 -5.50 -8.50 20.28
C ASP A 176 -4.25 -9.30 19.93
N ALA A 177 -3.28 -8.69 19.25
CA ALA A 177 -1.97 -9.29 18.99
C ALA A 177 -0.99 -9.14 20.16
N ILE A 178 -1.35 -8.43 21.25
CA ILE A 178 -0.55 -8.39 22.46
C ILE A 178 -0.68 -9.74 23.18
N GLU A 179 0.44 -10.43 23.34
CA GLU A 179 0.57 -11.63 24.14
C GLU A 179 0.63 -11.25 25.64
N GLY A 180 0.00 -12.06 26.50
CA GLY A 180 -0.02 -11.83 27.94
C GLY A 180 -1.29 -12.34 28.59
N THR A 181 -1.32 -12.36 29.93
CA THR A 181 -2.49 -12.83 30.67
C THR A 181 -3.50 -11.69 30.82
N ARG A 182 -4.69 -11.85 30.24
CA ARG A 182 -5.75 -10.84 30.31
C ARG A 182 -6.59 -11.02 31.57
N SER A 183 -6.68 -9.99 32.38
CA SER A 183 -7.59 -9.93 33.53
C SER A 183 -8.50 -8.70 33.41
N LEU A 184 -9.78 -8.90 33.71
CA LEU A 184 -10.76 -7.83 33.84
C LEU A 184 -10.78 -7.41 35.31
N GLY A 185 -10.34 -6.19 35.59
CA GLY A 185 -10.35 -5.64 36.94
C GLY A 185 -11.42 -4.55 37.08
N PRO A 186 -12.25 -4.54 38.15
CA PRO A 186 -13.04 -3.37 38.48
C PRO A 186 -12.10 -2.22 38.89
N ILE A 187 -12.42 -0.98 38.51
CA ILE A 187 -11.72 0.20 39.04
C ILE A 187 -11.94 0.24 40.55
N SER A 188 -10.94 -0.21 41.31
CA SER A 188 -10.79 0.26 42.67
C SER A 188 -10.16 1.65 42.58
N PRO A 189 -10.82 2.73 43.00
CA PRO A 189 -10.18 4.03 43.05
C PRO A 189 -8.95 3.91 43.96
N SER A 190 -7.77 4.00 43.34
CA SER A 190 -6.48 4.10 44.01
C SER A 190 -6.59 5.10 45.17
N GLY A 191 -6.20 4.66 46.36
CA GLY A 191 -6.45 5.32 47.63
C GLY A 191 -6.03 6.78 47.69
N SER A 192 -6.94 7.61 48.18
CA SER A 192 -6.58 8.90 48.80
C SER A 192 -5.90 8.61 50.15
N PRO A 193 -4.82 9.32 50.52
CA PRO A 193 -4.19 9.16 51.83
C PRO A 193 -5.19 9.51 52.94
N HIS A 194 -5.15 8.73 54.02
CA HIS A 194 -6.00 8.83 55.22
C HIS A 194 -6.34 10.27 55.65
N ALA A 195 -7.64 10.56 55.77
CA ALA A 195 -8.15 11.58 56.69
C ALA A 195 -8.70 10.87 57.94
N PRO A 196 -8.39 11.32 59.17
CA PRO A 196 -8.84 10.67 60.39
C PRO A 196 -10.34 10.86 60.62
N ASN A 197 -10.98 9.79 61.09
CA ASN A 197 -12.38 9.70 61.51
C ASN A 197 -12.78 10.80 62.51
N THR A 198 -13.84 11.54 62.19
CA THR A 198 -14.67 12.25 63.16
C THR A 198 -16.13 11.82 62.98
N SER A 199 -16.71 11.29 64.06
CA SER A 199 -18.06 10.74 64.15
C SER A 199 -19.13 11.84 64.26
N GLY A 200 -20.24 11.68 63.54
CA GLY A 200 -21.46 12.46 63.72
C GLY A 200 -22.65 11.86 62.93
N PRO A 201 -23.88 11.75 63.48
CA PRO A 201 -24.93 10.92 62.89
C PRO A 201 -25.99 11.68 62.05
N GLN A 202 -26.52 10.93 61.07
CA GLN A 202 -27.89 10.89 60.51
C GLN A 202 -28.45 11.96 59.54
N ALA A 203 -28.82 11.41 58.36
CA ALA A 203 -30.12 11.52 57.66
C ALA A 203 -30.23 12.43 56.40
N SER A 204 -30.51 11.79 55.26
CA SER A 204 -31.59 12.13 54.31
C SER A 204 -31.77 11.06 53.23
N PRO A 205 -33.01 10.57 52.96
CA PRO A 205 -33.30 9.66 51.87
C PRO A 205 -33.98 10.42 50.73
N ASN A 206 -33.22 10.77 49.69
CA ASN A 206 -33.71 10.92 48.31
C ASN A 206 -32.58 11.46 47.44
N GLY A 207 -31.98 10.56 46.67
CA GLY A 207 -31.04 10.91 45.63
C GLY A 207 -30.90 9.69 44.73
N MET A 208 -31.58 9.72 43.58
CA MET A 208 -31.29 8.85 42.46
C MET A 208 -29.80 9.00 42.16
N GLN A 209 -28.97 8.10 42.68
CA GLN A 209 -27.54 8.16 42.41
C GLN A 209 -27.35 7.91 40.91
N PRO A 210 -26.59 8.78 40.20
CA PRO A 210 -26.23 8.46 38.83
C PRO A 210 -25.43 7.16 38.89
N LYS A 211 -25.89 6.11 38.19
CA LYS A 211 -25.11 4.89 37.95
C LYS A 211 -23.73 5.35 37.47
N LYS A 212 -22.72 5.23 38.32
CA LYS A 212 -21.33 5.42 37.94
C LYS A 212 -21.10 4.46 36.78
N ASN A 213 -20.77 4.99 35.59
CA ASN A 213 -20.30 4.16 34.50
C ASN A 213 -19.08 3.43 35.05
N GLU A 214 -19.23 2.13 35.35
CA GLU A 214 -18.11 1.26 35.69
C GLU A 214 -17.29 1.12 34.41
N GLU A 215 -16.24 1.91 34.30
CA GLU A 215 -15.29 1.83 33.20
C GLU A 215 -14.43 0.58 33.45
N TYR A 216 -14.57 -0.43 32.58
CA TYR A 216 -13.82 -1.68 32.69
C TYR A 216 -12.48 -1.52 31.99
N HIS A 217 -11.36 -1.68 32.71
CA HIS A 217 -10.03 -1.73 32.09
C HIS A 217 -9.60 -3.19 31.87
N VAL A 218 -8.99 -3.45 30.70
CA VAL A 218 -8.29 -4.71 30.43
C VAL A 218 -6.85 -4.55 30.88
N LEU A 219 -6.48 -5.29 31.93
CA LEU A 219 -5.09 -5.41 32.37
C LEU A 219 -4.48 -6.61 31.65
N ILE A 220 -3.38 -6.38 30.92
CA ILE A 220 -2.59 -7.44 30.29
C ILE A 220 -1.31 -7.58 31.10
N ASP A 221 -1.29 -8.56 32.01
CA ASP A 221 -0.08 -8.86 32.77
C ASP A 221 0.96 -9.50 31.86
N ARG A 222 2.22 -9.06 32.01
CA ARG A 222 3.36 -9.46 31.17
C ARG A 222 3.11 -9.26 29.67
N ALA A 223 2.58 -8.10 29.29
CA ALA A 223 2.36 -7.73 27.90
C ALA A 223 3.65 -7.81 27.07
N VAL A 224 3.64 -8.61 25.99
CA VAL A 224 4.71 -8.71 25.00
C VAL A 224 4.16 -8.26 23.66
N LEU A 225 4.86 -7.32 23.03
CA LEU A 225 4.54 -6.83 21.69
C LEU A 225 5.21 -7.71 20.63
N PRO A 226 4.52 -8.00 19.51
CA PRO A 226 5.13 -8.70 18.39
C PRO A 226 6.31 -7.89 17.81
N PRO A 227 7.28 -8.55 17.15
CA PRO A 227 8.40 -7.85 16.53
C PRO A 227 7.92 -6.94 15.41
N GLU A 228 8.52 -5.75 15.29
CA GLU A 228 8.20 -4.82 14.22
C GLU A 228 8.58 -5.40 12.85
N PRO A 229 7.66 -5.44 11.87
CA PRO A 229 7.92 -6.10 10.59
C PRO A 229 8.62 -5.20 9.56
N VAL A 230 8.86 -3.92 9.89
CA VAL A 230 9.36 -2.91 8.96
C VAL A 230 10.64 -2.25 9.44
N ASN A 231 11.44 -1.77 8.49
CA ASN A 231 12.64 -0.98 8.76
C ASN A 231 12.31 0.52 8.96
N ALA A 232 13.35 1.35 9.02
CA ALA A 232 13.22 2.80 9.22
C ALA A 232 12.50 3.56 8.09
N PHE A 233 12.29 2.94 6.93
CA PHE A 233 11.55 3.50 5.79
C PHE A 233 10.08 3.06 5.75
N GLY A 234 9.62 2.29 6.74
CA GLY A 234 8.23 1.83 6.83
C GLY A 234 7.88 0.69 5.87
N ILE A 235 8.87 -0.03 5.34
CA ILE A 235 8.67 -1.23 4.51
C ILE A 235 9.45 -2.43 5.07
N PRO A 236 9.09 -3.68 4.71
CA PRO A 236 9.83 -4.86 5.15
C PRO A 236 11.26 -4.86 4.63
N GLN A 237 12.19 -5.43 5.41
CA GLN A 237 13.61 -5.46 5.02
C GLN A 237 13.85 -6.28 3.74
N ALA A 238 13.08 -7.36 3.51
CA ALA A 238 13.15 -8.14 2.28
C ALA A 238 12.68 -7.33 1.05
N THR A 239 11.61 -6.54 1.21
CA THR A 239 11.17 -5.57 0.19
C THR A 239 12.27 -4.55 -0.10
N MET A 240 12.91 -4.02 0.95
CA MET A 240 13.97 -3.03 0.79
C MET A 240 15.15 -3.60 -0.03
N ARG A 241 15.62 -4.81 0.32
CA ARG A 241 16.68 -5.49 -0.43
C ARG A 241 16.30 -5.71 -1.90
N CYS A 242 15.06 -6.09 -2.19
CA CYS A 242 14.56 -6.27 -3.56
C CYS A 242 14.67 -4.99 -4.39
N LEU A 243 14.33 -3.84 -3.79
CA LEU A 243 14.44 -2.53 -4.42
C LEU A 243 15.90 -2.11 -4.66
N GLU A 244 16.79 -2.36 -3.69
CA GLU A 244 18.22 -2.02 -3.80
C GLU A 244 18.95 -2.86 -4.85
N VAL A 245 18.68 -4.17 -4.91
CA VAL A 245 19.23 -5.06 -5.94
C VAL A 245 18.75 -4.64 -7.34
N SER A 246 17.46 -4.33 -7.47
CA SER A 246 16.87 -3.86 -8.73
C SER A 246 17.54 -2.59 -9.23
N ARG A 247 17.85 -1.65 -8.33
CA ARG A 247 18.58 -0.41 -8.67
C ARG A 247 19.96 -0.72 -9.26
N ASN A 248 20.71 -1.64 -8.64
CA ASN A 248 22.07 -1.97 -9.06
C ASN A 248 22.13 -2.78 -10.37
N ILE A 249 21.16 -3.65 -10.65
CA ILE A 249 21.13 -4.42 -11.92
C ILE A 249 20.94 -3.47 -13.13
N SER A 250 20.19 -2.38 -12.97
CA SER A 250 20.10 -1.32 -14.00
C SER A 250 21.41 -0.58 -14.27
N LEU A 251 22.36 -0.57 -13.32
CA LEU A 251 23.71 -0.03 -13.54
C LEU A 251 24.60 -1.01 -14.31
N PHE A 252 24.39 -2.32 -14.18
CA PHE A 252 25.21 -3.34 -14.84
C PHE A 252 24.75 -3.69 -16.26
N PHE A 253 23.47 -3.47 -16.58
CA PHE A 253 22.92 -3.71 -17.92
C PHE A 253 22.19 -2.48 -18.44
N PRO A 254 22.92 -1.47 -18.97
CA PRO A 254 22.31 -0.47 -19.82
C PRO A 254 21.72 -1.21 -21.03
N THR A 255 20.52 -0.82 -21.46
CA THR A 255 19.79 -1.37 -22.60
C THR A 255 20.72 -1.81 -23.73
N ARG A 256 20.88 -3.12 -23.91
CA ARG A 256 21.69 -3.70 -24.97
C ARG A 256 20.93 -3.59 -26.29
N ASN A 257 21.13 -2.50 -27.01
CA ASN A 257 20.84 -2.44 -28.44
C ASN A 257 21.95 -3.20 -29.20
N SER A 258 21.52 -3.98 -30.19
CA SER A 258 22.28 -4.74 -31.20
C SER A 258 22.78 -6.14 -30.82
N SER A 259 22.12 -7.10 -31.46
CA SER A 259 22.64 -8.35 -32.05
C SER A 259 24.03 -8.82 -31.64
N HIS A 260 24.10 -9.58 -30.55
CA HIS A 260 24.99 -10.75 -30.47
C HIS A 260 24.56 -11.55 -29.24
N THR A 261 24.32 -12.85 -29.41
CA THR A 261 24.26 -13.80 -28.30
C THR A 261 25.65 -13.95 -27.70
N PRO A 262 25.80 -13.80 -26.39
CA PRO A 262 26.71 -14.69 -25.69
C PRO A 262 26.06 -15.26 -24.42
N ASP A 263 26.30 -16.55 -24.27
CA ASP A 263 26.29 -17.37 -23.06
C ASP A 263 25.81 -16.68 -21.76
N LEU A 264 24.62 -17.06 -21.33
CA LEU A 264 24.06 -16.66 -20.04
C LEU A 264 24.84 -17.34 -18.91
N SER A 265 25.57 -16.54 -18.13
CA SER A 265 26.11 -16.98 -16.83
C SER A 265 24.97 -17.45 -15.91
N PRO A 266 25.14 -18.52 -15.12
CA PRO A 266 24.09 -19.14 -14.29
C PRO A 266 23.43 -18.21 -13.27
N VAL A 267 24.02 -17.04 -12.99
CA VAL A 267 23.51 -16.08 -12.00
C VAL A 267 22.23 -15.39 -12.47
N ALA A 268 21.98 -15.35 -13.79
CA ALA A 268 20.75 -14.77 -14.35
C ALA A 268 19.48 -15.58 -14.02
N PHE A 269 19.63 -16.84 -13.59
CA PHE A 269 18.51 -17.72 -13.25
C PHE A 269 18.24 -17.84 -11.75
N LEU A 270 19.05 -17.22 -10.89
CA LEU A 270 18.94 -17.40 -9.43
C LEU A 270 18.22 -16.27 -8.67
N PHE A 271 17.72 -15.23 -9.33
CA PHE A 271 17.10 -14.07 -8.62
C PHE A 271 15.92 -13.48 -9.37
#